data_AF-A0AA89BBX2-F1
#
_entry.id   AF-A0AA89BBX2-F1
#
_cell.length_a   1.000
_cell.length_b   1.000
_cell.length_c   1.000
_cell.angle_alpha   90.00
_cell.angle_beta   90.00
_cell.angle_gamma   90.00
#
_symmetry.space_group_name_H-M   'P 1'
#
loop_
_entity.id
_entity.type
_entity.pdbx_description
1 polymer ?
#
loop_
_entity_poly.entity_id
_entity_poly.type
_entity_poly.pdbx_seq_one_letter_code
_entity_poly.pdbx_strand_id
1 'polypeptide(L)'
;MLLQTTIRNKGASLSQIIQLSTVIDLKTSLHSSSADQTQSHSPASTIYTVHSTNQLPFDYASFLNSCIARRAIEPGRQLHAHLCIKGLGSDTKLATKLVHLYSTCNYLSNAHLLFDRIPKSNLFLWNVLIRGYAWNGPFDVAISLYYQMVDFGLVPDNFTFPFVLKACSALSAVDVGRNIHDHVKRTGWETDIFVGAALIDMYAKCGCVGSSRQVFDKIEVRDIVMWNSMLAASSQKWASGGMLGFVR
;
A
#
# COMPACT_ATOMS: atom_id res chain seq x y z
N MET A 1 11.63 -31.71 13.42
CA MET A 1 12.47 -31.33 14.58
C MET A 1 13.97 -31.37 14.26
N LEU A 2 14.40 -30.89 13.08
CA LEU A 2 15.82 -30.89 12.64
C LEU A 2 16.23 -29.63 11.85
N LEU A 3 15.60 -28.47 12.10
CA LEU A 3 15.97 -27.20 11.47
C LEU A 3 16.04 -25.99 12.42
N GLN A 4 16.13 -26.23 13.74
CA GLN A 4 16.39 -25.17 14.72
C GLN A 4 17.86 -25.10 15.20
N THR A 5 18.70 -26.07 14.85
CA THR A 5 20.09 -26.13 15.35
C THR A 5 21.12 -25.38 14.51
N THR A 6 20.82 -24.98 13.27
CA THR A 6 21.78 -24.22 12.43
C THR A 6 21.71 -22.70 12.63
N ILE A 7 20.67 -22.19 13.33
CA ILE A 7 20.49 -20.74 13.55
C ILE A 7 21.33 -20.23 14.73
N ARG A 8 21.91 -21.11 15.55
CA ARG A 8 22.57 -20.70 16.81
C ARG A 8 24.08 -20.43 16.72
N ASN A 9 24.71 -20.45 15.54
CA ASN A 9 26.17 -20.25 15.51
C ASN A 9 26.63 -19.29 14.41
N LYS A 10 27.25 -18.19 14.85
CA LYS A 10 27.83 -17.04 14.13
C LYS A 10 26.88 -15.88 13.84
N GLY A 11 26.79 -14.95 14.80
CA GLY A 11 26.79 -13.50 14.58
C GLY A 11 25.88 -12.90 13.50
N ALA A 12 24.75 -13.54 13.18
CA ALA A 12 23.83 -13.01 12.19
C ALA A 12 23.10 -11.81 12.78
N SER A 13 23.20 -10.65 12.13
CA SER A 13 22.43 -9.47 12.56
C SER A 13 20.93 -9.76 12.43
N LEU A 14 20.09 -9.12 13.24
CA LEU A 14 18.63 -9.30 13.20
C LEU A 14 18.08 -9.14 11.76
N SER A 15 18.72 -8.27 10.97
CA SER A 15 18.44 -8.05 9.54
C SER A 15 18.62 -9.32 8.68
N GLN A 16 19.67 -10.12 8.92
CA GLN A 16 19.93 -11.36 8.18
C GLN A 16 18.92 -12.46 8.52
N ILE A 17 18.53 -12.57 9.79
CA ILE A 17 17.50 -13.54 10.23
C ILE A 17 16.14 -13.21 9.61
N ILE A 18 15.80 -11.92 9.57
CA ILE A 18 14.57 -11.41 8.97
C ILE A 18 14.59 -11.55 7.44
N GLN A 19 15.74 -11.34 6.78
CA GLN A 19 15.90 -11.63 5.35
C GLN A 19 15.68 -13.10 5.03
N LEU A 20 16.24 -14.01 5.85
CA LEU A 20 16.03 -15.45 5.72
C LEU A 20 14.56 -15.82 5.93
N SER A 21 13.86 -15.22 6.90
CA SER A 21 12.40 -15.43 7.08
C SER A 21 11.61 -15.02 5.84
N THR A 22 11.88 -13.84 5.27
CA THR A 22 11.19 -13.42 4.03
C THR A 22 11.53 -14.29 2.82
N VAL A 23 12.77 -14.79 2.72
CA VAL A 23 13.16 -15.71 1.66
C VAL A 23 12.48 -17.08 1.84
N ILE A 24 12.33 -17.54 3.09
CA ILE A 24 11.62 -18.77 3.42
C ILE A 24 10.14 -18.62 3.05
N ASP A 25 9.47 -17.56 3.48
CA ASP A 25 8.05 -17.28 3.16
C ASP A 25 7.79 -17.16 1.65
N LEU A 26 8.73 -16.53 0.92
CA LEU A 26 8.69 -16.47 -0.54
C LEU A 26 8.86 -17.86 -1.18
N LYS A 27 9.69 -18.73 -0.60
CA LYS A 27 9.95 -20.09 -1.10
C LYS A 27 8.81 -21.07 -0.78
N THR A 28 8.19 -20.97 0.39
CA THR A 28 6.97 -21.74 0.72
C THR A 28 5.79 -21.34 -0.16
N SER A 29 5.62 -20.04 -0.45
CA SER A 29 4.58 -19.56 -1.36
C SER A 29 4.84 -19.94 -2.84
N LEU A 30 6.09 -20.16 -3.25
CA LEU A 30 6.43 -20.71 -4.57
C LEU A 30 6.12 -22.21 -4.66
N HIS A 31 6.31 -22.98 -3.58
CA HIS A 31 6.01 -24.42 -3.56
C HIS A 31 4.51 -24.77 -3.48
N SER A 32 3.65 -23.85 -3.05
CA SER A 32 2.19 -24.06 -3.11
C SER A 32 1.59 -23.86 -4.51
N SER A 33 2.38 -23.48 -5.52
CA SER A 33 1.91 -23.24 -6.90
C SER A 33 2.55 -24.17 -7.95
N SER A 34 3.31 -25.18 -7.54
CA SER A 34 3.94 -26.14 -8.47
C SER A 34 3.78 -27.58 -7.97
N ALA A 35 2.59 -28.13 -8.16
CA ALA A 35 2.42 -29.58 -8.28
C ALA A 35 2.17 -29.88 -9.75
N ASP A 36 3.24 -30.06 -10.53
CA ASP A 36 3.37 -31.22 -11.41
C ASP A 36 4.72 -31.28 -12.14
N GLN A 37 5.17 -32.53 -12.32
CA GLN A 37 6.24 -33.05 -13.17
C GLN A 37 7.69 -33.13 -12.62
N THR A 38 7.98 -34.36 -12.20
CA THR A 38 9.26 -35.08 -12.14
C THR A 38 10.07 -35.04 -13.44
N GLN A 39 11.40 -34.88 -13.40
CA GLN A 39 12.39 -35.99 -13.35
C GLN A 39 13.86 -35.49 -13.52
N SER A 40 14.71 -36.03 -12.64
CA SER A 40 16.17 -36.29 -12.66
C SER A 40 17.09 -35.79 -13.81
N HIS A 41 18.22 -35.13 -13.46
CA HIS A 41 19.57 -35.73 -13.29
C HIS A 41 20.63 -34.65 -12.94
N SER A 42 21.66 -35.04 -12.18
CA SER A 42 22.88 -34.30 -11.79
C SER A 42 24.09 -35.18 -12.18
N PRO A 43 25.39 -34.82 -11.98
CA PRO A 43 26.03 -33.52 -11.69
C PRO A 43 27.26 -33.24 -12.60
N ALA A 44 27.77 -32.01 -12.64
CA ALA A 44 29.18 -31.76 -12.98
C ALA A 44 29.68 -30.43 -12.40
N SER A 45 30.69 -30.57 -11.54
CA SER A 45 31.49 -29.55 -10.90
C SER A 45 32.53 -28.96 -11.86
N THR A 46 32.56 -27.63 -12.00
CA THR A 46 33.77 -26.92 -12.44
C THR A 46 33.97 -25.67 -11.61
N ILE A 47 35.06 -25.68 -10.86
CA ILE A 47 35.64 -24.54 -10.14
C ILE A 47 36.15 -23.56 -11.19
N TYR A 48 35.58 -22.34 -11.23
CA TYR A 48 36.25 -21.20 -11.83
C TYR A 48 36.42 -20.09 -10.79
N THR A 49 37.70 -19.81 -10.60
CA THR A 49 38.37 -18.78 -9.83
C THR A 49 37.68 -17.42 -9.87
N VAL A 50 37.58 -16.82 -8.69
CA VAL A 50 37.19 -15.42 -8.48
C VAL A 50 38.27 -14.52 -9.08
N HIS A 51 38.00 -13.98 -10.27
CA HIS A 51 38.66 -12.77 -10.75
C HIS A 51 37.63 -11.64 -10.81
N SER A 52 37.92 -10.63 -9.99
CA SER A 52 37.27 -9.33 -9.95
C SER A 52 37.13 -8.74 -11.35
N THR A 53 35.91 -8.74 -11.87
CA THR A 53 35.54 -7.93 -13.03
C THR A 53 34.47 -6.94 -12.60
N ASN A 54 34.85 -5.68 -12.70
CA ASN A 54 34.07 -4.49 -12.47
C ASN A 54 33.05 -4.32 -13.63
N GLN A 55 32.09 -5.24 -13.76
CA GLN A 55 30.99 -5.15 -14.73
C GLN A 55 29.71 -4.76 -13.98
N LEU A 56 29.04 -3.68 -14.40
CA LEU A 56 27.67 -3.32 -14.00
C LEU A 56 26.68 -4.29 -14.70
N PRO A 57 26.09 -5.30 -14.04
CA PRO A 57 25.33 -6.31 -14.76
C PRO A 57 23.87 -6.30 -14.29
N PHE A 58 22.97 -5.89 -15.19
CA PHE A 58 21.52 -5.78 -15.01
C PHE A 58 21.05 -4.52 -14.26
N ASP A 59 20.34 -3.65 -14.98
CA ASP A 59 19.64 -2.52 -14.36
C ASP A 59 18.39 -3.03 -13.61
N TYR A 60 18.60 -3.42 -12.35
CA TYR A 60 17.54 -3.85 -11.44
C TYR A 60 16.41 -2.82 -11.33
N ALA A 61 16.72 -1.53 -11.41
CA ALA A 61 15.73 -0.47 -11.31
C ALA A 61 14.81 -0.44 -12.53
N SER A 62 15.37 -0.56 -13.74
CA SER A 62 14.60 -0.64 -14.99
C SER A 62 13.73 -1.89 -15.04
N PHE A 63 14.27 -3.04 -14.64
CA PHE A 63 13.50 -4.28 -14.59
C PHE A 63 12.33 -4.19 -13.59
N LEU A 64 12.55 -3.65 -12.40
CA LEU A 64 11.48 -3.42 -11.42
C LEU A 64 10.42 -2.46 -11.96
N ASN A 65 10.81 -1.40 -12.66
CA ASN A 65 9.87 -0.48 -13.30
C ASN A 65 9.01 -1.20 -14.36
N SER A 66 9.61 -2.07 -15.17
CA SER A 66 8.87 -2.91 -16.13
C SER A 66 7.88 -3.84 -15.42
N CYS A 67 8.29 -4.45 -14.29
CA CYS A 67 7.40 -5.28 -13.48
C CYS A 67 6.24 -4.48 -12.91
N ILE A 68 6.48 -3.26 -12.42
CA ILE A 68 5.44 -2.35 -11.91
C ILE A 68 4.44 -2.01 -13.02
N ALA A 69 4.93 -1.60 -14.19
CA ALA A 69 4.11 -1.21 -15.33
C ALA A 69 3.20 -2.36 -15.82
N ARG A 70 3.70 -3.60 -15.76
CA ARG A 70 2.99 -4.81 -16.22
C ARG A 70 2.25 -5.54 -15.10
N ARG A 71 2.34 -5.05 -13.85
CA ARG A 71 1.88 -5.75 -12.64
C ARG A 71 2.39 -7.21 -12.56
N ALA A 72 3.62 -7.43 -13.03
CA ALA A 72 4.22 -8.75 -13.11
C ALA A 72 4.89 -9.11 -11.77
N ILE A 73 4.14 -9.77 -10.88
CA ILE A 73 4.63 -10.10 -9.54
C ILE A 73 5.69 -11.20 -9.54
N GLU A 74 5.52 -12.26 -10.34
CA GLU A 74 6.41 -13.42 -10.31
C GLU A 74 7.87 -13.09 -10.68
N PRO A 75 8.15 -12.38 -11.80
CA PRO A 75 9.51 -11.94 -12.09
C PRO A 75 10.08 -11.00 -11.02
N GLY A 76 9.22 -10.16 -10.44
CA GLY A 76 9.62 -9.25 -9.37
C GLY A 76 9.96 -9.96 -8.05
N ARG A 77 9.28 -11.07 -7.72
CA ARG A 77 9.63 -11.92 -6.56
C ARG A 77 10.95 -12.64 -6.77
N GLN A 78 11.17 -13.18 -7.96
CA GLN A 78 12.46 -13.79 -8.33
C GLN A 78 13.59 -12.78 -8.21
N LEU A 79 13.37 -11.55 -8.69
CA LEU A 79 14.35 -10.49 -8.56
C LEU A 79 14.54 -10.06 -7.10
N HIS A 80 13.48 -9.95 -6.32
CA HIS A 80 13.58 -9.64 -4.89
C HIS A 80 14.44 -10.68 -4.16
N ALA A 81 14.20 -11.98 -4.40
CA ALA A 81 15.03 -13.04 -3.83
C ALA A 81 16.50 -12.94 -4.29
N HIS A 82 16.74 -12.64 -5.57
CA HIS A 82 18.09 -12.41 -6.09
C HIS A 82 18.79 -11.23 -5.40
N LEU A 83 18.09 -10.11 -5.20
CA LEU A 83 18.62 -8.93 -4.51
C LEU A 83 18.97 -9.24 -3.05
N CYS A 84 18.17 -10.04 -2.35
CA CYS A 84 18.50 -10.51 -1.00
C CYS A 84 19.78 -11.34 -0.98
N ILE A 85 19.93 -12.30 -1.92
CA ILE A 85 21.11 -13.16 -2.01
C ILE A 85 22.37 -12.35 -2.33
N LYS A 86 22.25 -11.31 -3.17
CA LYS A 86 23.37 -10.41 -3.53
C LYS A 86 23.71 -9.39 -2.44
N GLY A 87 23.01 -9.37 -1.32
CA GLY A 87 23.19 -8.38 -0.25
C GLY A 87 22.71 -6.98 -0.63
N LEU A 88 21.96 -6.83 -1.72
CA LEU A 88 21.39 -5.57 -2.20
C LEU A 88 20.00 -5.29 -1.61
N GLY A 89 19.50 -6.16 -0.73
CA GLY A 89 18.19 -5.99 -0.08
C GLY A 89 18.09 -4.77 0.85
N SER A 90 19.22 -4.17 1.25
CA SER A 90 19.26 -2.92 2.03
C SER A 90 19.36 -1.66 1.17
N ASP A 91 19.51 -1.79 -0.15
CA ASP A 91 19.51 -0.64 -1.04
C ASP A 91 18.13 0.04 -1.01
N THR A 92 18.09 1.25 -0.46
CA THR A 92 16.85 2.02 -0.28
C THR A 92 16.15 2.32 -1.60
N LYS A 93 16.89 2.53 -2.70
CA LYS A 93 16.30 2.83 -4.02
C LYS A 93 15.60 1.60 -4.59
N LEU A 94 16.22 0.43 -4.47
CA LEU A 94 15.63 -0.83 -4.91
C LEU A 94 14.48 -1.26 -4.01
N ALA A 95 14.64 -1.11 -2.69
CA ALA A 95 13.59 -1.38 -1.71
C ALA A 95 12.33 -0.52 -1.95
N THR A 96 12.50 0.78 -2.26
CA THR A 96 11.39 1.69 -2.61
C THR A 96 10.61 1.17 -3.82
N LYS A 97 11.30 0.68 -4.86
CA LYS A 97 10.66 0.10 -6.05
C LYS A 97 9.98 -1.22 -5.75
N LEU A 98 10.55 -2.05 -4.89
CA LEU A 98 9.93 -3.30 -4.45
C LEU A 98 8.65 -3.03 -3.66
N VAL A 99 8.63 -2.06 -2.74
CA VAL A 99 7.39 -1.66 -2.03
C VAL A 99 6.32 -1.24 -3.02
N HIS A 100 6.67 -0.41 -4.01
CA HIS A 100 5.73 0.01 -5.04
C HIS A 100 5.21 -1.16 -5.88
N LEU A 101 6.07 -2.10 -6.29
CA LEU A 101 5.68 -3.31 -7.00
C LEU A 101 4.69 -4.16 -6.18
N TYR A 102 5.06 -4.53 -4.95
CA TYR A 102 4.21 -5.37 -4.09
C TYR A 102 2.88 -4.69 -3.81
N SER A 103 2.87 -3.38 -3.56
CA SER A 103 1.64 -2.62 -3.35
C SER A 103 0.76 -2.58 -4.61
N THR A 104 1.36 -2.39 -5.79
CA THR A 104 0.62 -2.34 -7.07
C THR A 104 0.02 -3.69 -7.44
N CYS A 105 0.67 -4.78 -7.03
CA CYS A 105 0.21 -6.15 -7.23
C CYS A 105 -0.67 -6.68 -6.07
N ASN A 106 -1.07 -5.83 -5.13
CA ASN A 106 -1.91 -6.17 -3.98
C ASN A 106 -1.30 -7.17 -2.97
N TYR A 107 0.04 -7.25 -2.90
CA TYR A 107 0.76 -8.01 -1.88
C TYR A 107 1.15 -7.07 -0.72
N LEU A 108 0.14 -6.48 -0.07
CA LEU A 108 0.32 -5.39 0.89
C LEU A 108 1.16 -5.78 2.11
N SER A 109 1.04 -7.01 2.62
CA SER A 109 1.87 -7.49 3.72
C SER A 109 3.36 -7.47 3.38
N ASN A 110 3.73 -7.92 2.17
CA ASN A 110 5.12 -7.87 1.71
C ASN A 110 5.59 -6.43 1.49
N ALA A 111 4.73 -5.57 0.95
CA ALA A 111 5.03 -4.16 0.78
C ALA A 111 5.30 -3.47 2.13
N HIS A 112 4.49 -3.75 3.15
CA HIS A 112 4.63 -3.21 4.50
C HIS A 112 5.92 -3.68 5.18
N LEU A 113 6.23 -4.98 5.08
CA LEU A 113 7.47 -5.55 5.65
C LEU A 113 8.74 -4.91 5.05
N LEU A 114 8.71 -4.55 3.77
CA LEU A 114 9.81 -3.85 3.12
C LEU A 114 9.84 -2.36 3.51
N PHE A 115 8.67 -1.74 3.63
CA PHE A 115 8.54 -0.36 4.07
C PHE A 115 9.13 -0.13 5.46
N ASP A 116 8.91 -1.05 6.41
CA ASP A 116 9.47 -0.96 7.77
C ASP A 116 11.02 -0.98 7.80
N ARG A 117 11.65 -1.46 6.74
CA ARG A 117 13.12 -1.51 6.59
C ARG A 117 13.70 -0.25 5.94
N ILE A 118 12.86 0.60 5.37
CA ILE A 118 13.27 1.83 4.69
C ILE A 118 13.18 3.00 5.68
N PRO A 119 14.14 3.95 5.70
CA PRO A 119 14.02 5.16 6.49
C PRO A 119 12.69 5.89 6.20
N LYS A 120 11.91 6.16 7.26
CA LYS A 120 10.51 6.63 7.19
C LYS A 120 10.33 8.10 6.77
N SER A 121 11.20 8.64 5.92
CA SER A 121 11.16 10.04 5.45
C SER A 121 10.48 10.23 4.09
N ASN A 122 10.08 9.15 3.41
CA ASN A 122 9.60 9.22 2.04
C ASN A 122 8.05 9.26 1.97
N LEU A 123 7.47 10.47 1.87
CA LEU A 123 6.02 10.71 1.72
C LEU A 123 5.38 9.84 0.62
N PHE A 124 6.09 9.64 -0.50
CA PHE A 124 5.58 8.81 -1.60
C PHE A 124 5.30 7.38 -1.16
N LEU A 125 6.14 6.77 -0.31
CA LEU A 125 5.94 5.40 0.14
C LEU A 125 4.76 5.26 1.11
N TRP A 126 4.54 6.26 1.96
CA TRP A 126 3.34 6.34 2.79
C TRP A 126 2.09 6.39 1.90
N ASN A 127 2.08 7.24 0.89
CA ASN A 127 0.98 7.35 -0.07
C ASN A 127 0.74 6.05 -0.85
N VAL A 128 1.80 5.32 -1.23
CA VAL A 128 1.70 4.01 -1.87
C VAL A 128 0.98 3.02 -0.95
N LEU A 129 1.39 2.88 0.31
CA LEU A 129 0.78 1.94 1.24
C LEU A 129 -0.65 2.35 1.63
N ILE A 130 -0.86 3.61 2.00
CA ILE A 130 -2.18 4.14 2.36
C ILE A 130 -3.16 3.88 1.21
N ARG A 131 -2.77 4.17 -0.04
CA ARG A 131 -3.57 3.85 -1.23
C ARG A 131 -3.82 2.34 -1.34
N GLY A 132 -2.77 1.52 -1.21
CA GLY A 132 -2.88 0.07 -1.29
C GLY A 132 -3.93 -0.49 -0.34
N TYR A 133 -3.85 -0.13 0.94
CA TYR A 133 -4.81 -0.55 1.97
C TYR A 133 -6.20 0.08 1.80
N ALA A 134 -6.30 1.34 1.35
CA ALA A 134 -7.59 1.99 1.12
C ALA A 134 -8.39 1.35 -0.04
N TRP A 135 -7.73 0.75 -1.02
CA TRP A 135 -8.40 0.07 -2.14
C TRP A 135 -8.76 -1.38 -1.86
N ASN A 136 -7.91 -2.10 -1.13
CA ASN A 136 -8.04 -3.55 -0.99
C ASN A 136 -8.38 -4.00 0.44
N GLY A 137 -8.40 -3.07 1.39
CA GLY A 137 -8.43 -3.38 2.81
C GLY A 137 -7.12 -4.01 3.30
N PRO A 138 -6.99 -4.25 4.61
CA PRO A 138 -7.82 -3.73 5.71
C PRO A 138 -7.80 -2.18 5.82
N PHE A 139 -8.98 -1.56 5.94
CA PHE A 139 -9.14 -0.09 5.88
C PHE A 139 -8.63 0.64 7.13
N ASP A 140 -8.72 -0.01 8.29
CA ASP A 140 -8.20 0.48 9.57
C ASP A 140 -6.68 0.64 9.53
N VAL A 141 -5.98 -0.22 8.80
CA VAL A 141 -4.53 -0.09 8.57
C VAL A 141 -4.21 1.16 7.74
N ALA A 142 -5.03 1.52 6.75
CA ALA A 142 -4.84 2.75 5.98
C ALA A 142 -4.96 4.00 6.86
N ILE A 143 -5.92 4.00 7.79
CA ILE A 143 -6.11 5.08 8.76
C ILE A 143 -4.94 5.14 9.76
N SER A 144 -4.51 3.98 10.27
CA SER A 144 -3.35 3.89 11.18
C SER A 144 -2.09 4.42 10.53
N LEU A 145 -1.82 4.05 9.27
CA LEU A 145 -0.68 4.55 8.51
C LEU A 145 -0.72 6.07 8.32
N TYR A 146 -1.90 6.64 8.10
CA TYR A 146 -2.05 8.09 8.03
C TYR A 146 -1.67 8.79 9.35
N TYR A 147 -2.14 8.30 10.49
CA TYR A 147 -1.78 8.89 11.77
C TYR A 147 -0.29 8.72 12.08
N GLN A 148 0.28 7.55 11.80
CA GLN A 148 1.72 7.34 11.92
C GLN A 148 2.51 8.32 11.04
N MET A 149 2.10 8.51 9.79
CA MET A 149 2.74 9.47 8.89
C MET A 149 2.76 10.90 9.48
N VAL A 150 1.64 11.33 10.07
CA VAL A 150 1.53 12.63 10.74
C VAL A 150 2.40 12.69 12.00
N ASP A 151 2.44 11.63 12.80
CA ASP A 151 3.27 11.53 14.01
C ASP A 151 4.77 11.56 13.67
N PHE A 152 5.15 11.05 12.49
CA PHE A 152 6.51 11.20 11.93
C PHE A 152 6.83 12.62 11.44
N GLY A 153 5.88 13.56 11.53
CA GLY A 153 6.05 14.95 11.13
C GLY A 153 5.90 15.19 9.63
N LEU A 154 5.38 14.22 8.88
CA LEU A 154 5.11 14.39 7.45
C LEU A 154 3.74 15.04 7.24
N VAL A 155 3.67 16.02 6.33
CA VAL A 155 2.44 16.73 6.00
C VAL A 155 1.70 15.96 4.89
N PRO A 156 0.46 15.49 5.13
CA PRO A 156 -0.35 14.86 4.10
C PRO A 156 -0.68 15.82 2.94
N ASP A 157 -0.82 15.25 1.74
CA ASP A 157 -1.11 15.96 0.50
C ASP A 157 -2.43 15.50 -0.15
N ASN A 158 -2.77 16.09 -1.31
CA ASN A 158 -3.93 15.67 -2.11
C ASN A 158 -3.83 14.23 -2.66
N PHE A 159 -2.66 13.60 -2.61
CA PHE A 159 -2.51 12.17 -2.88
C PHE A 159 -2.70 11.29 -1.65
N THR A 160 -2.84 11.87 -0.46
CA THR A 160 -3.08 11.17 0.80
C THR A 160 -4.56 11.18 1.17
N PHE A 161 -5.14 12.38 1.29
CA PHE A 161 -6.47 12.59 1.87
C PHE A 161 -7.58 11.76 1.21
N PRO A 162 -7.68 11.67 -0.13
CA PRO A 162 -8.76 10.91 -0.77
C PRO A 162 -8.78 9.43 -0.34
N PHE A 163 -7.61 8.82 -0.15
CA PHE A 163 -7.52 7.40 0.22
C PHE A 163 -7.84 7.16 1.69
N VAL A 164 -7.40 8.04 2.59
CA VAL A 164 -7.74 7.92 4.02
C VAL A 164 -9.24 8.19 4.25
N LEU A 165 -9.82 9.16 3.53
CA LEU A 165 -11.25 9.43 3.57
C LEU A 165 -12.07 8.27 3.01
N LYS A 166 -11.60 7.62 1.94
CA LYS A 166 -12.19 6.37 1.43
C LYS A 166 -12.18 5.26 2.49
N ALA A 167 -11.08 5.10 3.22
CA ALA A 167 -11.00 4.13 4.31
C ALA A 167 -11.98 4.46 5.45
N CYS A 168 -12.12 5.74 5.82
CA CYS A 168 -13.12 6.18 6.81
C CYS A 168 -14.54 5.88 6.35
N SER A 169 -14.83 6.16 5.09
CA SER A 169 -16.12 5.87 4.44
C SER A 169 -16.46 4.38 4.49
N ALA A 170 -15.50 3.51 4.18
CA ALA A 170 -15.67 2.06 4.20
C ALA A 170 -15.91 1.49 5.61
N LEU A 171 -15.42 2.15 6.65
CA LEU A 171 -15.63 1.78 8.05
C LEU A 171 -16.77 2.55 8.73
N SER A 172 -17.46 3.44 8.00
CA SER A 172 -18.42 4.40 8.57
C SER A 172 -17.85 5.20 9.76
N ALA A 173 -16.54 5.45 9.76
CA ALA A 173 -15.80 6.09 10.85
C ALA A 173 -15.88 7.62 10.76
N VAL A 174 -17.08 8.17 11.00
CA VAL A 174 -17.37 9.60 10.81
C VAL A 174 -16.51 10.52 11.69
N ASP A 175 -16.21 10.12 12.93
CA ASP A 175 -15.40 10.93 13.85
C ASP A 175 -13.97 11.08 13.36
N VAL A 176 -13.38 9.98 12.86
CA VAL A 176 -12.06 9.99 12.22
C VAL A 176 -12.11 10.86 10.96
N GLY A 177 -13.15 10.70 10.14
CA GLY A 177 -13.36 11.52 8.95
C GLY A 177 -13.46 13.02 9.24
N ARG A 178 -14.12 13.42 10.34
CA ARG A 178 -14.17 14.82 10.81
C ARG A 178 -12.79 15.34 11.20
N ASN A 179 -12.03 14.58 11.99
CA ASN A 179 -10.67 14.97 12.38
C ASN A 179 -9.76 15.16 11.16
N ILE A 180 -9.88 14.30 10.15
CA ILE A 180 -9.15 14.42 8.89
C ILE A 180 -9.61 15.63 8.09
N HIS A 181 -10.92 15.90 8.01
CA HIS A 181 -11.44 17.09 7.35
C HIS A 181 -10.92 18.38 8.00
N ASP A 182 -10.81 18.44 9.34
CA ASP A 182 -10.20 19.59 9.99
C ASP A 182 -8.70 19.70 9.69
N HIS A 183 -8.01 18.58 9.48
CA HIS A 183 -6.63 18.61 8.99
C HIS A 183 -6.55 19.15 7.57
N VAL A 184 -7.41 18.67 6.66
CA VAL A 184 -7.54 19.16 5.27
C VAL A 184 -7.65 20.69 5.25
N LYS A 185 -8.55 21.26 6.07
CA LYS A 185 -8.73 22.72 6.20
C LYS A 185 -7.44 23.41 6.65
N ARG A 186 -6.80 22.91 7.71
CA ARG A 186 -5.54 23.46 8.24
C ARG A 186 -4.40 23.44 7.23
N THR A 187 -4.37 22.44 6.35
CA THR A 187 -3.36 22.29 5.29
C THR A 187 -3.74 22.97 3.96
N GLY A 188 -4.93 23.58 3.87
CA GLY A 188 -5.36 24.30 2.66
C GLY A 188 -5.82 23.43 1.49
N TRP A 189 -6.12 22.14 1.71
CA TRP A 189 -6.54 21.21 0.65
C TRP A 189 -8.07 21.15 0.47
N GLU A 190 -8.85 21.99 1.17
CA GLU A 190 -10.32 21.94 1.10
C GLU A 190 -10.90 22.36 -0.25
N THR A 191 -10.13 23.11 -1.06
CA THR A 191 -10.50 23.55 -2.41
C THR A 191 -10.06 22.57 -3.50
N ASP A 192 -9.24 21.57 -3.17
CA ASP A 192 -8.83 20.55 -4.13
C ASP A 192 -10.04 19.68 -4.50
N ILE A 193 -10.29 19.54 -5.80
CA ILE A 193 -11.48 18.87 -6.35
C ILE A 193 -11.52 17.40 -5.92
N PHE A 194 -10.37 16.71 -5.89
CA PHE A 194 -10.32 15.30 -5.51
C PHE A 194 -10.51 15.10 -4.01
N VAL A 195 -9.94 15.99 -3.18
CA VAL A 195 -10.13 15.98 -1.73
C VAL A 195 -11.59 16.30 -1.38
N GLY A 196 -12.15 17.33 -2.01
CA GLY A 196 -13.55 17.72 -1.84
C GLY A 196 -14.53 16.61 -2.22
N ALA A 197 -14.32 15.95 -3.37
CA ALA A 197 -15.13 14.80 -3.77
C ALA A 197 -15.04 13.64 -2.77
N ALA A 198 -13.84 13.35 -2.24
CA ALA A 198 -13.66 12.30 -1.23
C ALA A 198 -14.33 12.65 0.11
N LEU A 199 -14.32 13.92 0.52
CA LEU A 199 -15.03 14.39 1.71
C LEU A 199 -16.55 14.24 1.56
N ILE A 200 -17.09 14.62 0.40
CA ILE A 200 -18.52 14.47 0.07
C ILE A 200 -18.92 12.99 0.15
N ASP A 201 -18.17 12.09 -0.50
CA ASP A 201 -18.41 10.64 -0.50
C ASP A 201 -18.34 10.06 0.91
N MET A 202 -17.33 10.45 1.70
CA MET A 202 -17.16 10.00 3.08
C MET A 202 -18.34 10.40 3.95
N TYR A 203 -18.72 11.68 3.96
CA TYR A 203 -19.87 12.13 4.76
C TYR A 203 -21.18 11.52 4.28
N ALA A 204 -21.38 11.38 2.97
CA ALA A 204 -22.58 10.76 2.40
C ALA A 204 -22.74 9.31 2.87
N LYS A 205 -21.70 8.49 2.71
CA LYS A 205 -21.71 7.07 3.12
C LYS A 205 -21.74 6.87 4.63
N CYS A 206 -21.30 7.86 5.41
CA CYS A 206 -21.48 7.89 6.87
C CYS A 206 -22.85 8.43 7.30
N GLY A 207 -23.80 8.67 6.38
CA GLY A 207 -25.14 9.17 6.68
C GLY A 207 -25.22 10.66 7.06
N CYS A 208 -24.10 11.38 7.01
CA CYS A 208 -23.98 12.79 7.38
C CYS A 208 -24.25 13.72 6.18
N VAL A 209 -25.43 13.60 5.57
CA VAL A 209 -25.81 14.31 4.34
C VAL A 209 -25.68 15.84 4.48
N GLY A 210 -25.99 16.40 5.66
CA GLY A 210 -25.83 17.84 5.91
C GLY A 210 -24.39 18.32 5.76
N SER A 211 -23.43 17.59 6.33
CA SER A 211 -22.00 17.89 6.20
C SER A 211 -21.51 17.67 4.78
N SER A 212 -21.98 16.62 4.10
CA SER A 212 -21.69 16.37 2.68
C SER A 212 -22.13 17.57 1.81
N ARG A 213 -23.33 18.11 2.07
CA ARG A 213 -23.85 19.30 1.37
C ARG A 213 -23.02 20.55 1.64
N GLN A 214 -22.64 20.80 2.89
CA GLN A 214 -21.78 21.94 3.24
C GLN A 214 -20.43 21.91 2.50
N VAL A 215 -19.82 20.73 2.35
CA VAL A 215 -18.58 20.59 1.57
C VAL A 215 -18.83 20.88 0.10
N PHE A 216 -19.89 20.32 -0.49
CA PHE A 216 -20.25 20.56 -1.89
C PHE A 216 -20.53 22.03 -2.20
N ASP A 217 -21.19 22.74 -1.29
CA ASP A 217 -21.54 24.15 -1.49
C ASP A 217 -20.28 25.07 -1.49
N LYS A 218 -19.19 24.66 -0.84
CA LYS A 218 -17.91 25.39 -0.79
C LYS A 218 -17.02 25.22 -2.03
N ILE A 219 -17.27 24.21 -2.86
CA ILE A 219 -16.45 23.95 -4.05
C ILE A 219 -16.99 24.79 -5.21
N GLU A 220 -16.19 25.75 -5.69
CA GLU A 220 -16.56 26.69 -6.75
C GLU A 220 -16.61 26.03 -8.14
N VAL A 221 -15.72 25.08 -8.42
CA VAL A 221 -15.65 24.34 -9.70
C VAL A 221 -16.02 22.88 -9.46
N ARG A 222 -17.22 22.49 -9.88
CA ARG A 222 -17.80 21.16 -9.64
C ARG A 222 -17.72 20.28 -10.88
N ASP A 223 -17.20 19.07 -10.74
CA ASP A 223 -17.17 18.07 -11.81
C ASP A 223 -18.37 17.10 -11.74
N ILE A 224 -18.54 16.27 -12.77
CA ILE A 224 -19.60 15.25 -12.85
C ILE A 224 -19.55 14.24 -11.68
N VAL A 225 -18.35 13.94 -11.17
CA VAL A 225 -18.16 12.97 -10.08
C VAL A 225 -18.76 13.50 -8.77
N MET A 226 -18.62 14.80 -8.49
CA MET A 226 -19.25 15.45 -7.34
C MET A 226 -20.79 15.42 -7.42
N TRP A 227 -21.35 15.70 -8.59
CA TRP A 227 -22.81 15.66 -8.79
C TRP A 227 -23.37 14.25 -8.59
N ASN A 228 -22.71 13.22 -9.13
CA ASN A 228 -23.12 11.83 -8.93
C ASN A 228 -23.10 11.43 -7.45
N SER A 229 -22.08 11.87 -6.71
CA SER A 229 -21.95 11.62 -5.28
C SER A 229 -23.09 12.27 -4.48
N MET A 230 -23.48 13.50 -4.83
CA MET A 230 -24.60 14.21 -4.18
C MET A 230 -25.96 13.59 -4.50
N LEU A 231 -26.18 13.15 -5.74
CA LEU A 231 -27.41 12.45 -6.15
C LEU A 231 -27.56 11.12 -5.40
N ALA A 232 -26.47 10.35 -5.26
CA ALA A 232 -26.45 9.11 -4.49
C ALA A 232 -26.74 9.36 -3.00
N ALA A 233 -26.19 10.42 -2.42
CA ALA A 233 -26.49 10.81 -1.03
C ALA A 233 -27.96 11.21 -0.82
N SER A 234 -28.53 11.91 -1.80
CA SER A 234 -29.90 12.42 -1.73
C SER A 234 -30.95 11.31 -1.90
N SER A 235 -30.67 10.29 -2.71
CA SER A 235 -31.58 9.15 -2.91
C SER A 235 -31.67 8.26 -1.67
N GLN A 236 -30.57 8.08 -0.93
CA GLN A 236 -30.54 7.33 0.33
C GLN A 236 -31.41 7.99 1.43
N LYS A 237 -31.46 9.32 1.47
CA LYS A 237 -32.34 10.06 2.38
C LYS A 237 -33.82 9.86 2.04
N TRP A 238 -34.15 9.72 0.76
CA TRP A 238 -35.53 9.49 0.30
C TRP A 238 -36.03 8.09 0.70
N ALA A 239 -35.19 7.07 0.62
CA ALA A 239 -35.51 5.72 1.09
C ALA A 239 -35.67 5.63 2.62
N SER A 240 -34.91 6.44 3.37
CA SER A 240 -34.92 6.44 4.85
C SER A 240 -36.03 7.32 5.44
N GLY A 241 -36.40 8.41 4.76
CA GLY A 241 -37.46 9.32 5.18
C GLY A 241 -38.85 8.98 4.62
N GLY A 242 -38.92 8.32 3.46
CA GLY A 242 -40.18 7.93 2.83
C GLY A 242 -40.94 6.81 3.54
N MET A 243 -40.27 6.03 4.41
CA MET A 243 -40.89 4.93 5.16
C MET A 243 -41.49 5.34 6.51
N LEU A 244 -41.14 6.52 7.04
CA LEU A 244 -41.66 7.04 8.32
C LEU A 244 -42.80 8.06 8.15
N GLY A 245 -43.13 8.47 6.92
CA GLY A 245 -44.17 9.45 6.63
C GLY A 245 -45.55 8.90 6.22
N PHE A 246 -45.73 7.56 6.19
CA PHE A 246 -46.99 6.93 5.76
C PHE A 246 -47.68 6.06 6.83
N VAL A 247 -47.18 6.05 8.08
CA VAL A 247 -47.86 5.41 9.20
C VAL A 247 -47.81 6.32 10.44
N ARG A 248 -48.62 7.38 10.43
CA ARG A 248 -49.41 7.85 11.58
C ARG A 248 -50.32 9.01 11.19
#